data_AF-A0A0M2DNX6-F1
#
_entry.id   AF-A0A0M2DNX6-F1
#
_cell.length_a   1.000
_cell.length_b   1.000
_cell.length_c   1.000
_cell.angle_alpha   90.00
_cell.angle_beta   90.00
_cell.angle_gamma   90.00
#
_symmetry.space_group_name_H-M   'P 1'
#
loop_
_entity.id
_entity.type
_entity.pdbx_description
1 polymer ?
#
loop_
_entity_poly.entity_id
_entity_poly.type
_entity_poly.pdbx_seq_one_letter_code
_entity_poly.pdbx_strand_id
1 'polypeptide(L)'
;MARKFLTAAEADVLTAILPPGMTREMKDVAYCLFEALALMDGRAGQAKPDQAWAQKLQAVANMSVVQLQHLAHEKGGRTIYLSRGLAMQLSARDREMCAKFRGNYDELADEYDLTPMRVRQIVDTYQREMFLSRQQQLPGLD
;
A
#
# COMPACT_ATOMS: atom_id res chain seq x y z
N MET A 1 4.22 19.38 -10.64
CA MET A 1 5.54 18.74 -10.84
C MET A 1 5.34 17.54 -11.75
N ALA A 2 6.18 17.36 -12.79
CA ALA A 2 6.13 16.16 -13.62
C ALA A 2 6.42 14.92 -12.75
N ARG A 3 5.65 13.85 -12.96
CA ARG A 3 5.86 12.58 -12.26
C ARG A 3 7.21 12.02 -12.73
N LYS A 4 8.18 11.90 -11.83
CA LYS A 4 9.46 11.23 -12.11
C LYS A 4 9.21 9.73 -12.17
N PHE A 5 9.87 9.06 -13.11
CA PHE A 5 9.86 7.62 -13.28
C PHE A 5 11.30 7.13 -13.37
N LEU A 6 11.54 5.90 -12.93
CA LEU A 6 12.81 5.25 -13.19
C LEU A 6 12.95 4.91 -14.67
N THR A 7 14.16 5.06 -15.19
CA THR A 7 14.54 4.57 -16.52
C THR A 7 14.65 3.03 -16.50
N ALA A 8 14.67 2.42 -17.69
CA ALA A 8 14.90 0.98 -17.82
C ALA A 8 16.22 0.55 -17.16
N ALA A 9 17.30 1.32 -17.35
CA ALA A 9 18.59 1.03 -16.75
C ALA A 9 18.56 1.05 -15.21
N GLU A 10 17.78 1.95 -14.61
CA GLU A 10 17.60 2.01 -13.16
C GLU A 10 16.73 0.84 -12.65
N ALA A 11 15.69 0.47 -13.40
CA ALA A 11 14.82 -0.66 -13.09
C ALA A 11 15.54 -2.02 -13.20
N ASP A 12 16.45 -2.17 -14.17
CA ASP A 12 17.18 -3.41 -14.42
C ASP A 12 18.08 -3.82 -13.25
N VAL A 13 18.50 -2.86 -12.42
CA VAL A 13 19.27 -3.14 -11.19
C VAL A 13 18.50 -4.04 -10.23
N LEU A 14 17.19 -3.82 -10.09
CA LEU A 14 16.33 -4.71 -9.31
C LEU A 14 16.17 -6.05 -10.00
N THR A 15 15.82 -6.04 -11.29
CA THR A 15 15.57 -7.26 -12.08
C THR A 15 16.74 -8.25 -12.01
N ALA A 16 17.97 -7.74 -12.03
CA ALA A 16 19.19 -8.56 -11.97
C ALA A 16 19.33 -9.38 -10.68
N ILE A 17 18.70 -8.98 -9.57
CA ILE A 17 18.82 -9.65 -8.28
C ILE A 17 17.57 -10.41 -7.85
N LEU A 18 16.48 -10.34 -8.63
CA LEU A 18 15.24 -11.04 -8.30
C LEU A 18 15.39 -12.56 -8.50
N PRO A 19 14.94 -13.39 -7.54
CA PRO A 19 14.94 -14.84 -7.69
C PRO A 19 14.11 -15.31 -8.92
N PRO A 20 14.60 -16.31 -9.69
CA PRO A 20 13.94 -16.75 -10.92
C PRO A 20 12.56 -17.37 -10.71
N GLY A 21 12.26 -17.86 -9.50
CA GLY A 21 10.98 -18.49 -9.16
C GLY A 21 9.86 -17.55 -8.69
N MET A 22 10.08 -16.23 -8.66
CA MET A 22 9.04 -15.29 -8.24
C MET A 22 7.92 -15.17 -9.29
N THR A 23 6.68 -15.11 -8.81
CA THR A 23 5.52 -14.79 -9.66
C THR A 23 5.63 -13.35 -10.18
N ARG A 24 4.86 -13.04 -11.23
CA ARG A 24 4.81 -11.68 -11.78
C ARG A 24 4.39 -10.66 -10.73
N GLU A 25 3.37 -10.99 -9.93
CA GLU A 25 2.84 -10.12 -8.88
C GLU A 25 3.89 -9.84 -7.79
N MET A 26 4.71 -10.83 -7.42
CA MET A 26 5.80 -10.61 -6.47
C MET A 26 6.87 -9.69 -7.03
N LYS A 27 7.19 -9.81 -8.33
CA LYS A 27 8.12 -8.90 -9.02
C LYS A 27 7.57 -7.49 -9.07
N ASP A 28 6.28 -7.33 -9.34
CA ASP A 28 5.60 -6.03 -9.34
C ASP A 28 5.61 -5.38 -7.95
N VAL A 29 5.37 -6.16 -6.88
CA VAL A 29 5.49 -5.66 -5.50
C VAL A 29 6.93 -5.28 -5.16
N ALA A 30 7.92 -6.09 -5.56
CA ALA A 30 9.35 -5.75 -5.39
C ALA A 30 9.67 -4.40 -6.05
N TYR A 31 9.17 -4.20 -7.27
CA TYR A 31 9.35 -2.98 -8.02
C TYR A 31 8.69 -1.78 -7.32
N CYS A 32 7.48 -1.92 -6.80
CA CYS A 32 6.82 -0.85 -6.03
C CYS A 32 7.63 -0.42 -4.79
N LEU A 33 8.19 -1.37 -4.05
CA LEU A 33 9.04 -1.07 -2.87
C LEU A 33 10.34 -0.37 -3.27
N PHE A 34 10.97 -0.85 -4.34
CA PHE A 34 12.19 -0.28 -4.90
C PHE A 34 11.98 1.12 -5.46
N GLU A 35 10.98 1.30 -6.32
CA GLU A 35 10.64 2.56 -6.97
C GLU A 35 10.34 3.65 -5.94
N ALA A 36 9.55 3.32 -4.90
CA ALA A 36 9.21 4.28 -3.85
C ALA A 36 10.45 4.88 -3.17
N LEU A 37 11.46 4.05 -2.88
CA LEU A 37 12.71 4.49 -2.24
C LEU A 37 13.67 5.16 -3.24
N ALA A 38 13.78 4.64 -4.46
CA ALA A 38 14.66 5.21 -5.48
C ALA A 38 14.22 6.61 -5.90
N LEU A 39 12.92 6.86 -6.03
CA LEU A 39 12.36 8.16 -6.39
C LEU A 39 12.55 9.26 -5.32
N MET A 40 12.94 8.89 -4.09
CA MET A 40 13.31 9.87 -3.05
C MET A 40 14.63 10.56 -3.36
N ASP A 41 15.47 9.97 -4.19
CA ASP A 41 16.75 10.56 -4.60
C ASP A 41 16.55 11.50 -5.80
N GLY A 42 17.16 12.68 -5.74
CA GLY A 42 17.05 13.69 -6.79
C GLY A 42 17.56 13.23 -8.16
N ARG A 43 18.46 12.23 -8.17
CA ARG A 43 19.09 11.64 -9.36
C ARG A 43 18.20 10.67 -10.13
N ALA A 44 17.08 10.24 -9.58
CA ALA A 44 16.16 9.32 -10.25
C ALA A 44 15.70 9.87 -11.61
N GLY A 45 15.70 9.00 -12.62
CA GLY A 45 15.37 9.34 -14.00
C GLY A 45 16.57 9.75 -14.85
N GLN A 46 17.80 9.51 -14.37
CA GLN A 46 19.00 9.75 -15.17
C GLN A 46 19.14 8.71 -16.30
N ALA A 47 19.34 9.18 -17.53
CA ALA A 47 19.52 8.30 -18.70
C ALA A 47 20.77 7.40 -18.61
N LYS A 48 21.79 7.84 -17.86
CA LYS A 48 23.02 7.08 -17.61
C LYS A 48 23.38 7.22 -16.12
N PRO A 49 23.01 6.25 -15.27
CA PRO A 49 23.40 6.25 -13.86
C PRO A 49 24.92 6.29 -13.73
N ASP A 50 25.44 7.26 -12.98
CA ASP A 50 26.85 7.22 -12.58
C ASP A 50 27.11 6.08 -11.57
N GLN A 51 28.39 5.80 -11.30
CA GLN A 51 28.76 4.70 -10.40
C GLN A 51 28.19 4.88 -8.98
N ALA A 52 28.14 6.11 -8.47
CA ALA A 52 27.61 6.38 -7.14
C ALA A 52 26.10 6.15 -7.08
N TRP A 53 25.38 6.47 -8.15
CA TRP A 53 23.95 6.22 -8.29
C TRP A 53 23.67 4.73 -8.45
N ALA A 54 24.41 4.03 -9.30
CA ALA A 54 24.31 2.58 -9.45
C ALA A 54 24.51 1.83 -8.12
N GLN A 55 25.49 2.24 -7.30
CA GLN A 55 25.70 1.66 -5.96
C GLN A 55 24.52 1.90 -5.03
N LYS A 56 23.93 3.10 -5.07
CA LYS A 56 22.75 3.43 -4.26
C LYS A 56 21.53 2.62 -4.71
N LEU A 57 21.30 2.50 -6.01
CA LEU A 57 20.24 1.65 -6.58
C LEU A 57 20.41 0.20 -6.14
N GLN A 58 21.64 -0.33 -6.18
CA GLN A 58 21.91 -1.70 -5.71
C GLN A 58 21.57 -1.88 -4.22
N ALA A 59 21.90 -0.90 -3.37
CA ALA A 59 21.56 -0.94 -1.96
C ALA A 59 20.02 -0.93 -1.74
N VAL A 60 19.30 -0.06 -2.47
CA VAL A 60 17.84 0.03 -2.40
C VAL A 60 17.17 -1.25 -2.94
N ALA A 61 17.70 -1.82 -4.01
CA ALA A 61 17.23 -3.09 -4.56
C ALA A 61 17.36 -4.22 -3.53
N ASN A 62 18.53 -4.34 -2.89
CA ASN A 62 18.76 -5.33 -1.82
C ASN A 62 17.78 -5.14 -0.65
N MET A 63 17.57 -3.90 -0.20
CA MET A 63 16.58 -3.61 0.86
C MET A 63 15.16 -4.02 0.45
N SER A 64 14.78 -3.78 -0.80
CA SER A 64 13.45 -4.10 -1.34
C SER A 64 13.22 -5.61 -1.40
N VAL A 65 14.24 -6.38 -1.79
CA VAL A 65 14.18 -7.85 -1.78
C VAL A 65 14.05 -8.38 -0.35
N VAL A 66 14.81 -7.86 0.62
CA VAL A 66 14.70 -8.26 2.03
C VAL A 66 13.30 -7.95 2.58
N GLN A 67 12.75 -6.77 2.28
CA GLN A 67 11.39 -6.40 2.69
C GLN A 67 10.33 -7.33 2.09
N LEU A 68 10.45 -7.64 0.79
CA LEU A 68 9.53 -8.55 0.12
C LEU A 68 9.60 -9.97 0.72
N GLN A 69 10.80 -10.48 0.99
CA GLN A 69 10.98 -11.79 1.62
C GLN A 69 10.35 -11.83 3.02
N HIS A 70 10.56 -10.79 3.82
CA HIS A 70 9.93 -10.69 5.13
C HIS A 70 8.40 -10.62 5.04
N LEU A 71 7.86 -9.82 4.10
CA LEU A 71 6.42 -9.75 3.83
C LEU A 71 5.85 -11.13 3.45
N ALA A 72 6.53 -11.85 2.55
CA ALA A 72 6.13 -13.17 2.11
C ALA A 72 6.18 -14.19 3.26
N HIS A 73 7.18 -14.11 4.14
CA HIS A 73 7.28 -14.97 5.32
C HIS A 73 6.16 -14.71 6.33
N GLU A 74 5.92 -13.45 6.69
CA GLU A 74 4.97 -13.07 7.74
C GLU A 74 3.51 -13.11 7.29
N LYS A 75 3.28 -12.76 6.02
CA LYS A 75 1.94 -12.52 5.48
C LYS A 75 1.58 -13.45 4.31
N GLY A 76 2.49 -14.33 3.87
CA GLY A 76 2.21 -15.34 2.86
C GLY A 76 1.13 -16.35 3.29
N GLY A 77 0.62 -17.09 2.31
CA GLY A 77 -0.43 -18.11 2.54
C GLY A 77 -1.85 -17.55 2.75
N ARG A 78 -2.02 -16.22 2.74
CA ARG A 78 -3.32 -15.54 2.82
C ARG A 78 -3.45 -14.44 1.76
N THR A 79 -4.69 -14.17 1.35
CA THR A 79 -4.98 -13.06 0.44
C THR A 79 -4.93 -11.74 1.22
N ILE A 80 -4.10 -10.79 0.76
CA ILE A 80 -4.00 -9.44 1.33
C ILE A 80 -4.62 -8.47 0.34
N TYR A 81 -5.66 -7.75 0.76
CA TYR A 81 -6.26 -6.69 -0.04
C TYR A 81 -5.53 -5.36 0.19
N LEU A 82 -4.86 -4.84 -0.83
CA LEU A 82 -4.23 -3.51 -0.82
C LEU A 82 -5.21 -2.47 -1.35
N SER A 83 -5.83 -1.71 -0.44
CA SER A 83 -6.74 -0.62 -0.81
C SER A 83 -5.97 0.52 -1.47
N ARG A 84 -6.56 1.13 -2.51
CA ARG A 84 -5.98 2.32 -3.15
C ARG A 84 -6.12 3.53 -2.20
N GLY A 85 -5.03 3.98 -1.60
CA GLY A 85 -4.96 5.12 -0.68
C GLY A 85 -4.50 4.74 0.75
N LEU A 86 -3.55 5.49 1.31
CA LEU A 86 -3.07 5.33 2.69
C LEU A 86 -4.16 5.83 3.64
N ALA A 87 -4.86 4.92 4.31
CA ALA A 87 -6.06 5.15 5.11
C ALA A 87 -7.24 5.70 4.30
N MET A 88 -8.38 5.00 4.35
CA MET A 88 -9.66 5.72 4.29
C MET A 88 -9.66 6.64 5.52
N GLN A 89 -9.12 7.86 5.42
CA GLN A 89 -9.72 8.92 6.21
C GLN A 89 -11.15 8.97 5.73
N LEU A 90 -12.06 8.42 6.53
CA LEU A 90 -13.48 8.47 6.23
C LEU A 90 -13.81 9.92 5.91
N SER A 91 -14.23 10.15 4.68
CA SER A 91 -14.66 11.48 4.27
C SER A 91 -15.84 11.91 5.14
N ALA A 92 -16.17 13.20 5.16
CA ALA A 92 -17.37 13.66 5.86
C ALA A 92 -18.62 12.88 5.41
N ARG A 93 -18.71 12.58 4.11
CA ARG A 93 -19.74 11.73 3.50
C ARG A 93 -19.74 10.31 4.09
N ASP A 94 -18.57 9.68 4.20
CA ASP A 94 -18.47 8.30 4.70
C ASP A 94 -18.85 8.22 6.19
N ARG A 95 -18.50 9.24 6.98
CA ARG A 95 -18.95 9.36 8.38
C ARG A 95 -20.47 9.54 8.50
N GLU A 96 -21.06 10.37 7.64
CA GLU A 96 -22.51 10.55 7.58
C GLU A 96 -23.23 9.25 7.21
N MET A 97 -22.75 8.56 6.17
CA MET A 97 -23.27 7.26 5.75
C MET A 97 -23.18 6.23 6.88
N CYS A 98 -22.04 6.15 7.59
CA CYS A 98 -21.87 5.28 8.74
C CYS A 98 -22.83 5.63 9.90
N ALA A 99 -23.16 6.90 10.10
CA ALA A 99 -24.15 7.31 11.12
C ALA A 99 -25.58 6.84 10.77
N LYS A 100 -25.90 6.76 9.48
CA LYS A 100 -27.17 6.23 8.95
C LYS A 100 -27.24 4.70 8.89
N PHE A 101 -26.10 4.01 9.00
CA PHE A 101 -26.04 2.56 8.86
C PHE A 101 -26.88 1.80 9.90
N ARG A 102 -27.80 0.94 9.43
CA ARG A 102 -28.66 0.06 10.25
C ARG A 102 -28.64 -1.40 9.77
N GLY A 103 -27.60 -1.80 9.01
CA GLY A 103 -27.56 -3.07 8.27
C GLY A 103 -28.09 -2.97 6.83
N ASN A 104 -28.46 -1.76 6.39
CA ASN A 104 -29.07 -1.46 5.11
C ASN A 104 -28.03 -1.17 4.00
N TYR A 105 -27.23 -2.18 3.66
CA TYR A 105 -26.13 -2.02 2.69
C TYR A 105 -26.56 -1.58 1.30
N ASP A 106 -27.64 -2.16 0.77
CA ASP A 106 -28.09 -1.89 -0.60
C ASP A 106 -28.73 -0.50 -0.70
N GLU A 107 -29.51 -0.08 0.31
CA GLU A 107 -30.10 1.26 0.37
C GLU A 107 -29.04 2.37 0.40
N LEU A 108 -27.97 2.17 1.20
CA LEU A 108 -26.87 3.13 1.26
C LEU A 108 -26.01 3.13 0.00
N ALA A 109 -25.93 1.99 -0.70
CA ALA A 109 -25.25 1.90 -1.99
C ALA A 109 -25.95 2.80 -3.01
N ASP A 110 -27.28 2.73 -3.07
CA ASP A 110 -28.09 3.57 -3.95
C ASP A 110 -28.06 5.05 -3.51
N GLU A 111 -28.22 5.36 -2.22
CA GLU A 111 -28.26 6.74 -1.70
C GLU A 111 -26.94 7.50 -1.94
N TYR A 112 -25.81 6.81 -1.83
CA TYR A 112 -24.47 7.43 -1.90
C TYR A 112 -23.73 7.19 -3.22
N ASP A 113 -24.39 6.58 -4.22
CA ASP A 113 -23.81 6.20 -5.52
C ASP A 113 -22.52 5.37 -5.36
N LEU A 114 -22.63 4.30 -4.58
CA LEU A 114 -21.54 3.37 -4.26
C LEU A 114 -21.96 1.94 -4.59
N THR A 115 -20.97 1.05 -4.73
CA THR A 115 -21.27 -0.39 -4.77
C THR A 115 -21.52 -0.93 -3.36
N PRO A 116 -22.35 -1.98 -3.18
CA PRO A 116 -22.57 -2.60 -1.87
C PRO A 116 -21.27 -3.05 -1.18
N MET A 117 -20.31 -3.54 -1.97
CA MET A 117 -18.98 -3.91 -1.47
C MET A 117 -18.21 -2.70 -0.92
N ARG A 118 -18.32 -1.54 -1.57
CA ARG A 118 -17.67 -0.32 -1.11
C ARG A 118 -18.31 0.20 0.19
N VAL A 119 -19.63 0.12 0.32
CA VAL A 119 -20.34 0.44 1.57
C VAL A 119 -19.85 -0.46 2.70
N ARG A 120 -19.75 -1.78 2.47
CA ARG A 120 -19.24 -2.73 3.46
C ARG A 120 -17.83 -2.39 3.94
N GLN A 121 -16.89 -2.13 3.01
CA GLN A 121 -15.52 -1.75 3.37
C GLN A 121 -15.47 -0.49 4.24
N ILE A 122 -16.29 0.52 3.93
CA ILE A 122 -16.36 1.77 4.69
C ILE A 122 -16.90 1.53 6.09
N VAL A 123 -18.01 0.79 6.21
CA VAL A 123 -18.64 0.46 7.50
C VAL A 123 -17.71 -0.40 8.36
N ASP A 124 -17.07 -1.43 7.80
CA ASP A 124 -16.14 -2.29 8.53
C ASP A 124 -14.95 -1.48 9.07
N THR A 125 -14.43 -0.54 8.27
CA THR A 125 -13.34 0.35 8.67
C THR A 125 -13.77 1.26 9.83
N TYR A 126 -14.94 1.89 9.71
CA TYR A 126 -15.49 2.77 10.75
C TYR A 126 -15.76 2.03 12.07
N GLN A 127 -16.37 0.84 12.01
CA GLN A 127 -16.64 0.02 13.19
C GLN A 127 -15.34 -0.41 13.89
N ARG A 128 -14.32 -0.77 13.10
CA ARG A 128 -13.00 -1.12 13.63
C ARG A 128 -12.33 0.06 14.32
N GLU A 129 -12.36 1.26 13.72
CA GLU A 129 -11.84 2.49 14.33
C GLU A 129 -12.57 2.82 15.64
N MET A 130 -13.90 2.75 15.65
CA MET A 130 -14.70 2.98 16.85
C MET A 130 -14.45 1.96 17.96
N PHE A 131 -14.20 0.70 17.60
CA PHE A 131 -13.86 -0.34 18.55
C PHE A 131 -12.48 -0.11 19.17
N LEU A 132 -11.48 0.26 18.36
CA LEU A 132 -10.14 0.59 18.84
C LEU A 132 -10.14 1.85 19.72
N SER A 133 -10.91 2.89 19.36
CA SER A 133 -11.00 4.12 20.15
C SER A 133 -11.66 3.89 21.52
N ARG A 134 -12.64 2.99 21.60
CA ARG A 134 -13.29 2.60 22.86
C ARG A 134 -12.38 1.78 23.77
N GLN A 135 -11.55 0.90 23.20
CA GLN A 135 -10.57 0.14 23.99
C GLN A 135 -9.49 1.04 24.60
N GLN A 136 -9.07 2.10 23.89
CA GLN A 136 -8.12 3.08 24.42
C GLN A 136 -8.70 3.98 25.53
N GLN A 137 -10.03 3.97 25.73
CA GLN A 137 -10.74 4.79 26.71
C GLN A 137 -11.22 4.01 27.93
N LEU A 138 -10.83 2.74 28.13
CA LEU A 138 -11.12 2.01 29.37
C LEU A 138 -10.22 2.54 30.50
N PRO A 139 -10.74 3.31 31.49
CA PRO A 139 -9.98 3.64 32.69
C PRO A 139 -10.15 2.49 33.68
N GLY A 140 -9.06 1.86 34.11
CA GLY A 140 -9.08 0.90 35.23
C GLY A 140 -8.44 -0.46 34.96
N LEU A 141 -7.14 -0.46 34.65
CA LEU A 141 -6.23 -1.55 35.01
C LEU A 141 -4.96 -0.93 35.62
N ASP A 142 -5.14 -0.22 36.73
CA ASP A 142 -4.11 -0.04 37.76
C ASP A 142 -4.46 -0.97 38.93
#